data_AF-A0A511X693-F1
#
_entry.id   AF-A0A511X693-F1
#
_cell.length_a   1.000
_cell.length_b   1.000
_cell.length_c   1.000
_cell.angle_alpha   90.00
_cell.angle_beta   90.00
_cell.angle_gamma   90.00
#
_symmetry.space_group_name_H-M   'P 1'
#
loop_
_entity.id
_entity.type
_entity.pdbx_description
1 polymer ?
#
loop_
_entity_poly.entity_id
_entity_poly.type
_entity_poly.pdbx_seq_one_letter_code
_entity_poly.pdbx_strand_id
1 'polypeptide(L)' 'MFNLRQNNVITGGHCVWQYGYDADWLYLSAWGEQKRMSWGFLRQFRDEAYGLV' A
#
# COMPACT_ATOMS: atom_id res chain seq x y z
N MET A 1 1.07 14.40 29.30
CA MET A 1 1.45 14.20 27.88
C MET A 1 1.27 12.71 27.58
N PHE A 2 0.16 12.30 26.97
CA PHE A 2 -0.09 10.89 26.67
C PHE A 2 0.61 10.50 25.36
N ASN A 3 1.49 9.52 25.44
CA ASN A 3 2.22 8.94 24.32
C ASN A 3 1.33 7.84 23.72
N LEU A 4 0.56 8.17 22.67
CA LEU A 4 -0.25 7.19 21.93
C LEU A 4 0.69 6.34 21.06
N ARG A 5 1.16 5.20 21.58
CA ARG A 5 1.76 4.17 20.72
C ARG A 5 0.66 3.64 19.81
N GLN A 6 0.75 3.91 18.51
CA GLN A 6 -0.12 3.26 17.52
C GLN A 6 0.15 1.76 17.55
N ASN A 7 -0.90 0.99 17.82
CA ASN A 7 -0.85 -0.46 17.73
C ASN A 7 -0.83 -0.86 16.25
N ASN A 8 0.37 -1.01 15.68
CA ASN A 8 0.59 -1.33 14.26
C ASN A 8 0.29 -2.81 13.92
N VAL A 9 -0.68 -3.41 14.59
CA VAL A 9 -1.15 -4.75 14.27
C VAL A 9 -1.88 -4.70 12.94
N ILE A 10 -1.51 -5.58 12.01
CA ILE A 10 -2.20 -5.73 10.73
C ILE A 10 -3.60 -6.26 11.01
N THR A 11 -4.62 -5.50 10.63
CA THR A 11 -6.03 -5.83 10.88
C THR A 11 -6.72 -6.51 9.70
N GLY A 12 -6.11 -6.51 8.52
CA GLY A 12 -6.67 -7.14 7.33
C GLY A 12 -5.87 -6.86 6.06
N GLY A 13 -6.39 -7.36 4.93
CA GLY A 13 -5.88 -7.12 3.59
C GLY A 13 -6.78 -6.20 2.77
N HIS A 14 -6.26 -5.67 1.67
CA HIS A 14 -7.01 -4.84 0.73
C HIS A 14 -6.46 -5.00 -0.68
N CYS A 15 -7.35 -4.99 -1.68
CA CYS A 15 -6.97 -4.98 -3.09
C CYS A 15 -7.04 -3.54 -3.60
N VAL A 16 -5.97 -3.09 -4.26
CA VAL A 16 -5.82 -1.70 -4.72
C VAL A 16 -5.46 -1.65 -6.19
N TRP A 17 -5.88 -0.58 -6.85
CA TRP A 17 -5.50 -0.29 -8.23
C TRP A 17 -4.17 0.48 -8.25
N GLN A 18 -3.11 -0.19 -8.70
CA GLN A 18 -1.82 0.43 -8.97
C GLN A 18 -1.75 0.83 -10.45
N TYR A 19 -1.54 2.11 -10.71
CA TYR A 19 -1.57 2.66 -12.08
C TYR A 19 -0.22 3.17 -12.57
N GLY A 20 0.83 3.09 -11.75
CA GLY A 20 2.17 3.51 -12.16
C GLY A 20 3.22 3.27 -11.08
N TYR A 21 4.48 3.47 -11.45
CA TYR A 21 5.62 3.40 -10.55
C TYR A 21 6.79 4.22 -11.09
N ASP A 22 7.74 4.55 -10.22
CA ASP A 22 9.05 5.07 -10.56
C ASP A 22 10.15 4.38 -9.72
N ALA A 23 11.35 4.95 -9.69
CA ALA A 23 12.48 4.39 -8.95
C ALA A 23 12.21 4.30 -7.43
N ASP A 24 11.36 5.17 -6.89
CA ASP A 24 11.17 5.32 -5.45
C ASP A 24 9.81 4.74 -4.98
N TRP A 25 8.76 4.85 -5.81
CA TRP A 25 7.38 4.60 -5.37
C TRP A 25 6.53 3.80 -6.36
N LEU A 26 5.50 3.16 -5.81
CA LEU A 26 4.33 2.69 -6.55
C LEU A 26 3.14 3.61 -6.29
N TYR A 27 2.44 4.00 -7.35
CA TYR A 27 1.31 4.92 -7.30
C TYR A 27 -0.01 4.17 -7.44
N LEU A 28 -0.91 4.41 -6.50
CA LEU A 28 -2.18 3.70 -6.39
C LEU A 28 -3.30 4.61 -5.90
N SER A 29 -4.55 4.21 -6.19
CA SER A 29 -5.74 4.85 -5.66
C SER A 29 -6.27 4.05 -4.47
N ALA A 30 -6.59 4.73 -3.38
CA ALA A 30 -7.30 4.15 -2.25
C ALA A 30 -8.25 5.20 -1.67
N TRP A 31 -9.52 4.82 -1.51
CA TRP A 31 -10.56 5.67 -0.92
C TRP A 31 -10.74 7.03 -1.62
N GLY A 32 -10.58 7.07 -2.94
CA GLY A 32 -10.72 8.30 -3.75
C GLY A 32 -9.50 9.23 -3.71
N GLU A 33 -8.43 8.83 -3.02
CA GLU A 33 -7.20 9.61 -2.94
C GLU A 33 -6.02 8.90 -3.61
N GLN A 34 -5.09 9.69 -4.14
CA GLN A 34 -3.80 9.20 -4.59
C GLN A 34 -2.92 8.87 -3.39
N LYS A 35 -2.42 7.63 -3.38
CA LYS A 35 -1.48 7.13 -2.37
C LYS A 35 -0.20 6.65 -3.05
N ARG A 36 0.84 6.56 -2.22
CA ARG A 36 2.12 5.96 -2.60
C ARG A 36 2.42 4.79 -1.67
N MET A 37 2.94 3.72 -2.24
CA MET A 37 3.41 2.54 -1.52
C MET A 37 4.89 2.35 -1.82
N SER A 38 5.67 1.97 -0.81
CA SER A 38 7.07 1.64 -1.02
C SER A 38 7.22 0.26 -1.65
N TRP A 39 8.30 0.06 -2.40
CA TRP A 39 8.69 -1.25 -2.91
C TRP A 39 8.90 -2.30 -1.82
N GLY A 40 9.32 -1.88 -0.62
CA GLY A 40 9.47 -2.78 0.53
C GLY A 40 8.13 -3.31 1.03
N PHE A 41 7.13 -2.43 1.15
CA PHE A 41 5.80 -2.81 1.62
C PHE A 41 5.13 -3.80 0.67
N LEU A 42 5.17 -3.53 -0.64
CA LEU A 42 4.64 -4.44 -1.65
C LEU A 42 5.32 -5.82 -1.53
N ARG A 43 6.65 -5.88 -1.51
CA ARG A 43 7.38 -7.15 -1.44
C ARG A 43 7.09 -7.95 -0.16
N GLN A 44 6.79 -7.27 0.94
CA GLN A 44 6.56 -7.91 2.23
C GLN A 44 5.13 -8.44 2.37
N PHE A 45 4.12 -7.70 1.89
CA PHE A 45 2.71 -7.96 2.24
C PHE A 45 1.82 -8.35 1.06
N ARG A 46 2.31 -8.27 -0.18
CA ARG A 46 1.51 -8.60 -1.35
C ARG A 46 1.42 -10.11 -1.55
N ASP A 47 0.20 -10.62 -1.46
CA ASP A 47 -0.14 -12.01 -1.79
C ASP A 47 -0.33 -12.21 -3.31
N GLU A 48 -1.11 -11.31 -3.95
CA GLU A 48 -1.52 -11.47 -5.36
C GLU A 48 -1.28 -10.19 -6.18
N ALA A 49 -1.07 -10.36 -7.50
CA ALA A 49 -1.01 -9.27 -8.48
C ALA A 49 -1.55 -9.73 -9.83
N TYR A 50 -2.45 -8.95 -10.41
CA TYR A 50 -3.10 -9.24 -11.68
C TYR A 50 -2.86 -8.11 -12.67
N GLY A 51 -2.33 -8.44 -13.84
CA GLY A 51 -2.22 -7.49 -14.96
C GLY A 51 -3.54 -7.40 -15.71
N LEU A 52 -3.99 -6.18 -15.97
CA LEU A 52 -5.11 -5.91 -16.87
C LEU A 52 -4.56 -5.56 -18.26
N VAL A 53 -5.16 -6.16 -19.29
CA VAL A 53 -4.88 -5.93 -20.73
C VAL A 53 -6.12 -5.40 -21.42
#